data_AF-A0A0F2PMJ8-F1
#
_entry.id   AF-A0A0F2PMJ8-F1
#
_cell.length_a   1.000
_cell.length_b   1.000
_cell.length_c   1.000
_cell.angle_alpha   90.00
_cell.angle_beta   90.00
_cell.angle_gamma   90.00
#
_symmetry.space_group_name_H-M   'P 1'
#
loop_
_entity.id
_entity.type
_entity.pdbx_description
1 polymer ?
#
loop_
_entity_poly.entity_id
_entity_poly.type
_entity_poly.pdbx_seq_one_letter_code
_entity_poly.pdbx_strand_id
1 'polypeptide(L)'
;MSNIYYFILAVNFFSLVMLVLTTQNGQYKQEGVCVEKEVARQSTRTVRGRNRAAAFILVTCGIFLLYIIGGQAWQLILHRLISIEFLVPATLKKAEPVQCILIKDETPVIAPAGGRFRLTVAEGSRVRGGQVIGKITTRADASGGGNDVELWAPEPGLVCIHVDGLENILKPGNIDALEMARLQKISDEGRQGDTIEKGRPVVKIVDNLSPLLVYLQAPKNLASDKVEKGSNITLLWQDREMAARLEAVKTSANKTELFAVISNYPDEILHLRDVKMELLLERVKGFKIPTGALVEKDGARGIYISSRQRVEWHPVVVQGSTDGESLVTGDGLGPEIRYIMNPRWVQAGDRVE
;
A
#
# COMPACT_ATOMS: atom_id res chain seq x y z
N MET A 1 -35.11 15.66 23.61
CA MET A 1 -36.33 15.98 24.38
C MET A 1 -37.17 14.76 24.76
N SER A 2 -37.16 13.64 24.01
CA SER A 2 -37.97 12.46 24.39
C SER A 2 -37.51 11.76 25.68
N ASN A 3 -36.21 11.71 25.99
CA ASN A 3 -35.70 11.05 27.20
C ASN A 3 -36.15 11.71 28.52
N ILE A 4 -36.30 13.04 28.55
CA ILE A 4 -36.81 13.75 29.74
C ILE A 4 -38.31 13.47 29.91
N TYR A 5 -39.06 13.40 28.81
CA TYR A 5 -40.49 13.06 28.84
C TYR A 5 -40.74 11.63 29.34
N TYR A 6 -39.94 10.64 28.91
CA TYR A 6 -40.06 9.27 29.41
C TYR A 6 -39.65 9.13 30.89
N PHE A 7 -38.63 9.87 31.33
CA PHE A 7 -38.23 9.89 32.74
C PHE A 7 -39.30 10.56 33.62
N ILE A 8 -39.86 11.69 33.19
CA ILE A 8 -40.95 12.37 33.90
C ILE A 8 -42.23 11.52 33.92
N LEU A 9 -42.56 10.80 32.84
CA LEU A 9 -43.70 9.88 32.83
C LEU A 9 -43.49 8.71 33.80
N ALA A 10 -42.27 8.16 33.85
CA ALA A 10 -41.94 7.03 34.73
C ALA A 10 -41.97 7.43 36.22
N VAL A 11 -41.46 8.61 36.58
CA VAL A 11 -41.52 9.11 37.96
C VAL A 11 -42.96 9.42 38.37
N ASN A 12 -43.76 10.01 37.47
CA ASN A 12 -45.18 10.28 37.75
C ASN A 12 -45.99 8.98 37.90
N PHE A 13 -45.72 7.96 37.08
CA PHE A 13 -46.38 6.66 37.20
C PHE A 13 -46.01 5.95 38.51
N PHE A 14 -44.74 6.00 38.93
CA PHE A 14 -44.30 5.42 40.20
C PHE A 14 -44.91 6.13 41.42
N SER A 15 -45.03 7.46 41.36
CA SER A 15 -45.68 8.27 42.40
C SER A 15 -47.18 7.94 42.50
N LEU A 16 -47.87 7.78 41.36
CA LEU A 16 -49.28 7.39 41.33
C LEU A 16 -49.52 5.99 41.90
N VAL A 17 -48.65 5.03 41.58
CA VAL A 17 -48.73 3.66 42.11
C VAL A 17 -48.47 3.63 43.63
N MET A 18 -47.52 4.43 44.14
CA MET A 18 -47.27 4.54 45.59
C MET A 18 -48.41 5.25 46.35
N LEU A 19 -49.10 6.20 45.72
CA LEU A 19 -50.27 6.86 46.29
C LEU A 19 -51.47 5.89 46.41
N VAL A 20 -51.66 5.03 45.41
CA VAL A 20 -52.70 4.00 45.43
C VAL A 20 -52.41 2.91 46.47
N LEU A 21 -51.13 2.61 46.73
CA LEU A 21 -50.72 1.65 47.76
C LEU A 21 -50.83 2.21 49.19
N THR A 22 -50.62 3.51 49.39
CA THR A 22 -50.73 4.14 50.72
C THR A 22 -52.17 4.43 51.13
N THR A 23 -53.06 4.76 50.19
CA THR A 23 -54.50 4.96 50.46
C THR A 23 -55.24 3.69 50.89
N GLN A 24 -54.75 2.50 50.53
CA GLN A 24 -55.31 1.22 50.98
C GLN A 24 -54.98 0.88 52.45
N ASN A 25 -53.99 1.52 53.07
CA ASN A 25 -53.53 1.25 54.45
C ASN A 25 -54.03 2.25 55.50
N GLY A 26 -54.73 3.33 55.11
CA GLY A 26 -55.01 4.49 55.97
C GLY A 26 -56.34 4.52 56.72
N GLN A 27 -57.14 3.44 56.75
CA GLN A 27 -58.48 3.43 57.37
C GLN A 27 -58.59 2.40 58.51
N TYR A 28 -57.79 2.53 59.57
CA TYR A 28 -58.07 1.88 60.87
C TYR A 28 -57.47 2.70 62.02
N LYS A 29 -58.20 3.71 62.50
CA LYS A 29 -58.07 4.22 63.87
C LYS A 29 -59.39 4.90 64.27
N GLN A 30 -60.30 4.14 64.88
CA GLN A 30 -61.40 4.68 65.68
C GLN A 30 -61.05 4.54 67.16
N GLU A 31 -61.27 5.63 67.90
CA GLU A 31 -61.42 5.64 69.35
C GLU A 31 -62.67 4.86 69.74
N GLY A 32 -62.58 4.06 70.80
CA GLY A 32 -63.72 3.38 71.41
C GLY A 32 -63.36 2.92 72.82
N VAL A 33 -63.99 3.54 73.82
CA VAL A 33 -64.03 3.05 75.21
C VAL A 33 -65.24 2.13 75.36
N CYS A 34 -64.98 0.93 75.91
CA CYS A 34 -65.81 -0.09 76.59
C CYS A 34 -67.26 -0.36 76.12
N VAL A 35 -67.75 -1.60 75.92
CA VAL A 35 -67.83 -2.71 76.90
C VAL A 35 -67.94 -4.09 76.19
N GLU A 36 -67.03 -4.99 76.57
CA GLU A 36 -67.09 -6.45 76.88
C GLU A 36 -67.84 -7.57 76.09
N LYS A 37 -67.08 -8.69 75.97
CA LYS A 37 -67.33 -10.14 75.72
C LYS A 37 -67.73 -10.59 74.30
N GLU A 38 -66.79 -11.07 73.47
CA GLU A 38 -66.22 -12.45 73.39
C GLU A 38 -67.23 -13.53 72.94
N VAL A 39 -67.02 -14.45 71.99
CA VAL A 39 -65.92 -14.84 71.08
C VAL A 39 -66.51 -15.76 69.99
N ALA A 40 -66.10 -15.50 68.74
CA ALA A 40 -65.86 -16.39 67.59
C ALA A 40 -66.76 -17.60 67.22
N ARG A 41 -67.24 -17.58 65.96
CA ARG A 41 -66.73 -18.48 64.89
C ARG A 41 -67.06 -17.98 63.47
N GLN A 42 -66.04 -17.31 62.91
CA GLN A 42 -65.57 -17.20 61.53
C GLN A 42 -66.49 -17.52 60.33
N SER A 43 -66.66 -16.49 59.51
CA SER A 43 -66.95 -16.53 58.07
C SER A 43 -65.65 -16.67 57.26
N THR A 44 -65.62 -17.61 56.30
CA THR A 44 -64.54 -17.76 55.30
C THR A 44 -65.06 -17.44 53.91
N ARG A 45 -64.69 -16.28 53.36
CA ARG A 45 -64.81 -15.84 51.94
C ARG A 45 -64.23 -14.42 51.93
N THR A 46 -63.18 -14.01 51.20
CA THR A 46 -62.74 -14.28 49.82
C THR A 46 -61.30 -13.74 49.63
N VAL A 47 -60.25 -14.57 49.77
CA VAL A 47 -58.85 -14.10 49.57
C VAL A 47 -58.32 -14.38 48.14
N ARG A 48 -59.08 -15.13 47.33
CA ARG A 48 -58.57 -15.72 46.08
C ARG A 48 -58.47 -14.76 44.87
N GLY A 49 -59.17 -13.63 44.87
CA GLY A 49 -59.17 -12.66 43.75
C GLY A 49 -58.00 -11.66 43.79
N ARG A 50 -57.52 -11.31 44.99
CA ARG A 50 -56.51 -10.26 45.20
C ARG A 50 -55.10 -10.70 44.76
N ASN A 51 -54.78 -11.98 44.90
CA ASN A 51 -53.49 -12.54 44.47
C ASN A 51 -53.34 -12.63 42.94
N ARG A 52 -54.45 -12.77 42.20
CA ARG A 52 -54.42 -12.77 40.73
C ARG A 52 -54.15 -11.39 40.16
N ALA A 53 -54.80 -10.36 40.69
CA ALA A 53 -54.55 -8.97 40.29
C ALA A 53 -53.12 -8.51 40.61
N ALA A 54 -52.61 -8.86 41.80
CA ALA A 54 -51.22 -8.57 42.16
C ALA A 54 -50.20 -9.30 41.25
N ALA A 55 -50.49 -10.55 40.87
CA ALA A 55 -49.65 -11.30 39.93
C ALA A 55 -49.61 -10.68 38.52
N PHE A 56 -50.76 -10.22 38.01
CA PHE A 56 -50.81 -9.52 36.71
C PHE A 56 -49.97 -8.24 36.72
N ILE A 57 -50.04 -7.45 37.79
CA ILE A 57 -49.27 -6.20 37.93
C ILE A 57 -47.76 -6.49 37.92
N LEU A 58 -47.30 -7.51 38.65
CA LEU A 58 -45.89 -7.91 38.68
C LEU A 58 -45.38 -8.37 37.30
N VAL A 59 -46.18 -9.14 36.56
CA VAL A 59 -45.83 -9.58 35.21
C VAL A 59 -45.72 -8.38 34.26
N THR A 60 -46.69 -7.46 34.29
CA THR A 60 -46.64 -6.25 33.46
C THR A 60 -45.45 -5.35 33.80
N CYS A 61 -45.14 -5.19 35.10
CA CYS A 61 -43.96 -4.45 35.53
C CYS A 61 -42.66 -5.14 35.08
N GLY A 62 -42.59 -6.47 35.13
CA GLY A 62 -41.45 -7.24 34.63
C GLY A 62 -41.22 -7.08 33.13
N ILE A 63 -42.29 -7.13 32.32
CA ILE A 63 -42.22 -6.89 30.86
C ILE A 63 -41.77 -5.46 30.57
N PHE A 64 -42.28 -4.47 31.31
CA PHE A 64 -41.88 -3.07 31.16
C PHE A 64 -40.40 -2.85 31.53
N LEU A 65 -39.92 -3.49 32.60
CA LEU A 65 -38.51 -3.49 32.98
C LEU A 65 -37.63 -4.13 31.89
N LEU A 66 -38.05 -5.27 31.33
CA LEU A 66 -37.35 -5.93 30.22
C LEU A 66 -37.30 -5.06 28.97
N TYR A 67 -38.36 -4.31 28.65
CA TYR A 67 -38.37 -3.38 27.54
C TYR A 67 -37.36 -2.24 27.74
N ILE A 68 -37.29 -1.66 28.94
CA ILE A 68 -36.32 -0.60 29.28
C ILE A 68 -34.89 -1.14 29.22
N ILE A 69 -34.63 -2.30 29.82
CA ILE A 69 -33.30 -2.94 29.81
C ILE A 69 -32.92 -3.33 28.38
N GLY A 70 -33.85 -3.87 27.59
CA GLY A 70 -33.63 -4.19 26.18
C GLY A 70 -33.28 -2.96 25.35
N GLY A 71 -33.99 -1.84 25.54
CA GLY A 71 -33.68 -0.58 24.86
C GLY A 71 -32.30 -0.02 25.25
N GLN A 72 -31.96 -0.03 26.54
CA GLN A 72 -30.65 0.40 27.05
C GLN A 72 -29.52 -0.50 26.53
N ALA A 73 -29.70 -1.82 26.59
CA ALA A 73 -28.74 -2.79 26.08
C ALA A 73 -28.55 -2.66 24.57
N TRP A 74 -29.63 -2.44 23.82
CA TRP A 74 -29.59 -2.22 22.37
C TRP A 74 -28.75 -0.99 22.00
N GLN A 75 -28.94 0.13 22.71
CA GLN A 75 -28.13 1.34 22.50
C GLN A 75 -26.64 1.08 22.78
N LEU A 76 -26.32 0.39 23.89
CA LEU A 76 -24.93 0.02 24.22
C LEU A 76 -24.29 -0.92 23.19
N ILE A 77 -25.07 -1.86 22.64
CA ILE A 77 -24.62 -2.79 21.60
C ILE A 77 -24.30 -2.05 20.30
N LEU A 78 -25.15 -1.11 19.87
CA LEU A 78 -24.92 -0.30 18.67
C LEU A 78 -23.62 0.52 18.78
N HIS A 79 -23.37 1.18 19.91
CA HIS A 79 -22.13 1.95 20.11
C HIS A 79 -20.87 1.09 20.11
N ARG A 80 -20.96 -0.18 20.52
CA ARG A 80 -19.83 -1.11 20.50
C ARG A 80 -19.59 -1.72 19.12
N LEU A 81 -20.62 -1.77 18.28
CA LEU A 81 -20.53 -2.31 16.93
C LEU A 81 -19.95 -1.27 15.97
N ILE A 82 -20.34 0.00 16.05
CA ILE A 82 -19.89 1.04 15.11
C ILE A 82 -18.41 1.35 15.32
N SER A 83 -17.57 0.91 14.38
CA SER A 83 -16.13 1.17 14.42
C SER A 83 -15.82 2.43 13.60
N ILE A 84 -15.29 3.43 14.29
CA ILE A 84 -14.94 4.73 13.72
C ILE A 84 -13.43 4.85 13.72
N GLU A 85 -12.84 5.16 12.57
CA GLU A 85 -11.40 5.35 12.42
C GLU A 85 -11.07 6.64 11.68
N PHE A 86 -9.83 7.12 11.84
CA PHE A 86 -9.33 8.25 11.07
C PHE A 86 -8.88 7.80 9.68
N LEU A 87 -9.04 8.68 8.70
CA LEU A 87 -8.54 8.43 7.35
C LEU A 87 -7.00 8.37 7.33
N VAL A 88 -6.44 7.28 6.83
CA VAL A 88 -5.00 7.08 6.73
C VAL A 88 -4.51 7.54 5.34
N PRO A 89 -3.64 8.56 5.24
CA PRO A 89 -3.08 8.98 3.97
C PRO A 89 -2.29 7.85 3.30
N ALA A 90 -2.54 7.64 2.01
CA ALA A 90 -1.84 6.65 1.20
C ALA A 90 -1.61 7.18 -0.22
N THR A 91 -0.67 6.58 -0.94
CA THR A 91 -0.36 6.94 -2.32
C THR A 91 -0.38 5.69 -3.19
N LEU A 92 -1.20 5.70 -4.24
CA LEU A 92 -1.21 4.68 -5.27
C LEU A 92 -0.27 5.11 -6.40
N LYS A 93 0.66 4.23 -6.75
CA LYS A 93 1.57 4.41 -7.88
C LYS A 93 0.99 3.68 -9.09
N LYS A 94 0.78 4.38 -10.19
CA LYS A 94 0.47 3.75 -11.49
C LYS A 94 1.75 3.70 -12.28
N ALA A 95 2.25 2.49 -12.54
CA ALA A 95 3.47 2.26 -13.29
C ALA A 95 3.20 1.26 -14.43
N GLU A 96 3.96 1.38 -15.51
CA GLU A 96 3.87 0.50 -16.68
C GLU A 96 5.20 -0.20 -16.92
N PRO A 97 5.20 -1.52 -17.20
CA PRO A 97 6.44 -2.23 -17.51
C PRO A 97 7.02 -1.75 -18.84
N VAL A 98 8.32 -1.46 -18.84
CA VAL A 98 9.09 -1.01 -19.99
C VAL A 98 10.37 -1.83 -20.13
N GLN A 99 10.75 -2.13 -21.37
CA GLN A 99 12.05 -2.73 -21.67
C GLN A 99 13.07 -1.59 -21.84
N CYS A 100 14.13 -1.65 -21.04
CA CYS A 100 15.19 -0.66 -21.03
C CYS A 100 16.51 -1.27 -21.52
N ILE A 101 17.32 -0.46 -22.21
CA ILE A 101 18.69 -0.77 -22.59
C ILE A 101 19.61 0.17 -21.81
N LEU A 102 20.58 -0.40 -21.09
CA LEU A 102 21.56 0.30 -20.27
C LEU A 102 22.83 0.58 -21.08
N ILE A 103 23.07 1.86 -21.34
CA ILE A 103 24.25 2.38 -22.03
C ILE A 103 25.21 2.92 -20.96
N LYS A 104 26.38 2.31 -20.89
CA LYS A 104 27.38 2.51 -19.82
C LYS A 104 28.71 2.89 -20.45
N ASP A 105 29.60 3.50 -19.69
CA ASP A 105 30.99 3.61 -20.13
C ASP A 105 31.70 2.29 -19.79
N GLU A 106 32.08 1.57 -20.84
CA GLU A 106 32.63 0.23 -20.76
C GLU A 106 33.97 0.22 -21.51
N THR A 107 35.06 -0.16 -20.82
CA THR A 107 36.39 -0.29 -21.41
C THR A 107 36.74 -1.77 -21.55
N PRO A 108 36.79 -2.31 -22.79
CA PRO A 108 37.19 -3.68 -23.02
C PRO A 108 38.69 -3.86 -22.79
N VAL A 109 39.06 -4.92 -22.07
CA VAL A 109 40.44 -5.34 -21.84
C VAL A 109 40.82 -6.38 -22.87
N ILE A 110 41.86 -6.07 -23.65
CA ILE A 110 42.32 -6.88 -24.77
C ILE A 110 43.36 -7.92 -24.32
N ALA A 111 43.23 -9.15 -24.80
CA ALA A 111 44.20 -10.22 -24.55
C ALA A 111 45.59 -9.89 -25.16
N PRO A 112 46.66 -9.75 -24.34
CA PRO A 112 48.01 -9.48 -24.85
C PRO A 112 48.67 -10.70 -25.51
N ALA A 113 48.21 -11.91 -25.18
CA ALA A 113 48.67 -13.17 -25.71
C ALA A 113 47.51 -14.16 -25.86
N GLY A 114 47.68 -15.17 -26.72
CA GLY A 114 46.72 -16.25 -26.85
C GLY A 114 46.92 -17.34 -25.79
N GLY A 115 45.84 -17.90 -25.26
CA GLY A 115 45.91 -18.91 -24.21
C GLY A 115 44.61 -19.10 -23.46
N ARG A 116 44.68 -19.78 -22.31
CA ARG A 116 43.52 -20.01 -21.45
C ARG A 116 43.38 -18.86 -20.45
N PHE A 117 42.26 -18.14 -20.52
CA PHE A 117 41.95 -17.05 -19.60
C PHE A 117 41.31 -17.54 -18.30
N ARG A 118 41.77 -16.98 -17.17
CA ARG A 118 41.18 -17.16 -15.85
C ARG A 118 41.12 -15.82 -15.11
N LEU A 119 39.97 -15.48 -14.56
CA LEU A 119 39.85 -14.36 -13.64
C LEU A 119 40.48 -14.66 -12.29
N THR A 120 41.16 -13.65 -11.75
CA THR A 120 41.70 -13.66 -10.38
C THR A 120 40.73 -13.03 -9.40
N VAL A 121 39.85 -12.16 -9.89
CA VAL A 121 38.83 -11.46 -9.10
C VAL A 121 37.43 -11.95 -9.46
N ALA A 122 36.49 -11.85 -8.52
CA ALA A 122 35.10 -12.22 -8.80
C ALA A 122 34.47 -11.26 -9.82
N GLU A 123 33.55 -11.78 -10.63
CA GLU A 123 32.69 -10.93 -11.44
C GLU A 123 31.91 -9.95 -10.54
N GLY A 124 31.80 -8.69 -10.97
CA GLY A 124 31.16 -7.61 -10.21
C GLY A 124 31.98 -7.03 -9.08
N SER A 125 33.24 -7.47 -8.92
CA SER A 125 34.15 -6.84 -7.99
C SER A 125 34.60 -5.47 -8.50
N ARG A 126 34.67 -4.50 -7.57
CA ARG A 126 35.31 -3.21 -7.80
C ARG A 126 36.83 -3.38 -7.82
N VAL A 127 37.46 -2.84 -8.85
CA VAL A 127 38.92 -2.88 -9.03
C VAL A 127 39.48 -1.48 -9.22
N ARG A 128 40.76 -1.29 -8.85
CA ARG A 128 41.50 -0.05 -9.12
C ARG A 128 42.19 -0.14 -10.47
N GLY A 129 42.42 1.01 -11.12
CA GLY A 129 43.32 1.08 -12.27
C GLY A 129 44.70 0.52 -11.92
N GLY A 130 45.23 -0.34 -12.78
CA GLY A 130 46.49 -1.06 -12.55
C GLY A 130 46.41 -2.25 -11.59
N GLN A 131 45.21 -2.70 -11.19
CA GLN A 131 45.04 -3.94 -10.43
C GLN A 131 45.03 -5.17 -11.36
N VAL A 132 45.65 -6.28 -10.94
CA VAL A 132 45.56 -7.56 -11.67
C VAL A 132 44.14 -8.13 -11.55
N ILE A 133 43.48 -8.33 -12.69
CA ILE A 133 42.10 -8.85 -12.77
C ILE A 133 42.03 -10.29 -13.25
N GLY A 134 43.05 -10.78 -13.94
CA GLY A 134 43.09 -12.13 -14.46
C GLY A 134 44.47 -12.51 -15.00
N LYS A 135 44.57 -13.74 -15.47
CA LYS A 135 45.78 -14.31 -16.06
C LYS A 135 45.43 -15.08 -17.33
N ILE A 136 46.32 -15.05 -18.31
CA ILE A 136 46.27 -15.89 -19.50
C ILE A 136 47.44 -16.86 -19.43
N THR A 137 47.15 -18.15 -19.33
CA THR A 137 48.18 -19.19 -19.40
C THR A 137 48.40 -19.55 -20.86
N THR A 138 49.58 -19.26 -21.39
CA THR A 138 49.96 -19.60 -22.76
C THR A 138 50.24 -21.10 -22.90
N ARG A 139 50.13 -21.64 -24.12
CA ARG A 139 50.45 -23.04 -24.38
C ARG A 139 51.95 -23.26 -24.15
N ALA A 140 52.30 -24.32 -23.42
CA ALA A 140 53.68 -24.68 -23.13
C ALA A 140 54.50 -24.85 -24.43
N ASP A 141 55.70 -24.30 -24.41
CA ASP A 141 56.74 -24.60 -25.38
C ASP A 141 57.27 -26.04 -25.20
N ALA A 142 58.16 -26.49 -26.09
CA ALA A 142 58.77 -27.83 -26.04
C ALA A 142 59.53 -28.12 -24.72
N SER A 143 59.70 -27.11 -23.87
CA SER A 143 60.34 -27.11 -22.55
C SER A 143 59.37 -27.40 -21.39
N GLY A 144 58.05 -27.49 -21.65
CA GLY A 144 57.05 -27.93 -20.68
C GLY A 144 56.54 -26.86 -19.70
N GLY A 145 56.91 -25.59 -19.87
CA GLY A 145 56.45 -24.48 -19.01
C GLY A 145 55.49 -23.55 -19.74
N GLY A 146 54.20 -23.55 -19.39
CA GLY A 146 53.30 -22.47 -19.80
C GLY A 146 53.64 -21.19 -19.03
N ASN A 147 53.71 -20.04 -19.71
CA ASN A 147 53.92 -18.75 -19.07
C ASN A 147 52.57 -18.09 -18.77
N ASP A 148 52.40 -17.60 -17.54
CA ASP A 148 51.24 -16.80 -17.14
C ASP A 148 51.48 -15.34 -17.48
N VAL A 149 50.58 -14.76 -18.28
CA VAL A 149 50.56 -13.33 -18.59
C VAL A 149 49.45 -12.66 -17.79
N GLU A 150 49.80 -11.67 -16.97
CA GLU A 150 48.84 -10.94 -16.15
C GLU A 150 48.03 -9.92 -16.96
N LEU A 151 46.75 -9.84 -16.66
CA LEU A 151 45.82 -8.85 -17.19
C LEU A 151 45.55 -7.79 -16.12
N TRP A 152 45.63 -6.53 -16.53
CA TRP A 152 45.53 -5.37 -15.67
C TRP A 152 44.26 -4.60 -15.99
N ALA A 153 43.59 -4.07 -14.96
CA ALA A 153 42.50 -3.13 -15.15
C ALA A 153 43.06 -1.80 -15.73
N PRO A 154 42.62 -1.35 -16.91
CA PRO A 154 43.09 -0.09 -17.49
C PRO A 154 42.64 1.13 -16.66
N GLU A 155 41.50 1.01 -15.99
CA GLU A 155 40.86 2.06 -15.21
C GLU A 155 40.12 1.46 -14.00
N PRO A 156 39.77 2.27 -12.98
CA PRO A 156 38.94 1.80 -11.88
C PRO A 156 37.49 1.56 -12.34
N GLY A 157 36.85 0.52 -11.80
CA GLY A 157 35.46 0.20 -12.12
C GLY A 157 35.05 -1.20 -11.68
N LEU A 158 33.94 -1.68 -12.22
CA LEU A 158 33.43 -3.04 -12.00
C LEU A 158 33.90 -4.01 -13.07
N VAL A 159 34.32 -5.20 -12.65
CA VAL A 159 34.72 -6.27 -13.58
C VAL A 159 33.48 -6.97 -14.13
N CYS A 160 33.34 -7.04 -15.44
CA CYS A 160 32.26 -7.75 -16.13
C CYS A 160 32.81 -8.64 -17.25
N ILE A 161 32.39 -9.91 -17.29
CA ILE A 161 32.87 -10.88 -18.29
C ILE A 161 31.97 -10.96 -19.53
N HIS A 162 30.83 -10.28 -19.52
CA HIS A 162 29.87 -10.28 -20.61
C HIS A 162 30.30 -9.30 -21.71
N VAL A 163 31.28 -9.71 -22.53
CA VAL A 163 31.75 -8.94 -23.67
C VAL A 163 30.90 -9.26 -24.89
N ASP A 164 30.35 -8.22 -25.52
CA ASP A 164 29.35 -8.36 -26.57
C ASP A 164 29.65 -7.52 -27.82
N GLY A 165 30.82 -6.85 -27.84
CA GLY A 165 31.32 -6.10 -28.98
C GLY A 165 30.70 -4.72 -29.15
N LEU A 166 29.73 -4.33 -28.32
CA LEU A 166 29.11 -3.00 -28.39
C LEU A 166 29.79 -1.97 -27.48
N GLU A 167 30.83 -2.35 -26.72
CA GLU A 167 31.52 -1.47 -25.76
C GLU A 167 32.06 -0.18 -26.41
N ASN A 168 32.52 -0.27 -27.65
CA ASN A 168 33.04 0.88 -28.40
C ASN A 168 31.97 1.64 -29.21
N ILE A 169 30.77 1.06 -29.36
CA ILE A 169 29.68 1.61 -30.17
C ILE A 169 28.68 2.35 -29.29
N LEU A 170 28.24 1.69 -28.21
CA LEU A 170 27.28 2.20 -27.25
C LEU A 170 27.98 2.92 -26.11
N LYS A 171 28.31 4.19 -26.34
CA LYS A 171 28.85 5.08 -25.31
C LYS A 171 27.82 6.14 -24.89
N PRO A 172 27.80 6.57 -23.61
CA PRO A 172 26.88 7.61 -23.15
C PRO A 172 26.97 8.91 -23.97
N GLY A 173 28.16 9.25 -24.46
CA GLY A 173 28.38 10.43 -25.30
C GLY A 173 27.89 10.31 -26.76
N ASN A 174 27.35 9.17 -27.17
CA ASN A 174 26.92 8.91 -28.55
C ASN A 174 25.49 8.35 -28.62
N ILE A 175 24.51 9.21 -28.32
CA ILE A 175 23.07 8.90 -28.29
C ILE A 175 22.56 8.43 -29.67
N ASP A 176 23.18 8.88 -30.76
CA ASP A 176 22.79 8.52 -32.12
C ASP A 176 23.25 7.11 -32.54
N ALA A 177 24.20 6.51 -31.81
CA ALA A 177 24.70 5.16 -32.10
C ALA A 177 23.70 4.03 -31.77
N LEU A 178 22.60 4.33 -31.06
CA LEU A 178 21.63 3.31 -30.66
C LEU A 178 20.92 2.65 -31.85
N GLU A 179 20.64 3.41 -32.91
CA GLU A 179 20.04 2.85 -34.14
C GLU A 179 20.93 1.77 -34.75
N MET A 180 22.26 1.93 -34.66
CA MET A 180 23.24 0.97 -35.15
C MET A 180 23.36 -0.27 -34.26
N ALA A 181 23.30 -0.09 -32.93
CA ALA A 181 23.41 -1.19 -31.97
C ALA A 181 22.23 -2.17 -32.04
N ARG A 182 21.02 -1.70 -32.39
CA ARG A 182 19.85 -2.57 -32.61
C ARG A 182 20.00 -3.52 -33.80
N LEU A 183 20.80 -3.16 -34.79
CA LEU A 183 21.02 -3.95 -35.99
C LEU A 183 22.07 -5.06 -35.78
N GLN A 184 22.90 -4.92 -34.74
CA GLN A 184 23.99 -5.82 -34.44
C GLN A 184 23.60 -6.77 -33.31
N LYS A 185 23.00 -7.90 -33.69
CA LYS A 185 22.89 -9.07 -32.81
C LYS A 185 24.28 -9.73 -32.76
N ILE A 186 25.17 -9.23 -31.89
CA ILE A 186 26.52 -9.76 -31.77
C ILE A 186 26.55 -10.82 -30.66
N SER A 187 27.16 -11.95 -30.99
CA SER A 187 27.32 -13.13 -30.16
C SER A 187 28.13 -12.85 -28.90
N ASP A 188 27.78 -13.50 -27.79
CA ASP A 188 28.66 -13.69 -26.62
C ASP A 188 30.03 -14.20 -27.10
N GLU A 189 31.07 -13.36 -27.05
CA GLU A 189 32.45 -13.79 -27.29
C GLU A 189 33.19 -13.88 -25.95
N GLY A 190 33.76 -15.05 -25.65
CA GLY A 190 34.70 -15.24 -24.54
C GLY A 190 34.07 -15.65 -23.22
N ARG A 191 33.84 -16.96 -23.02
CA ARG A 191 33.51 -17.52 -21.70
C ARG A 191 34.79 -17.87 -20.94
N GLN A 192 34.70 -17.82 -19.62
CA GLN A 192 35.79 -18.25 -18.74
C GLN A 192 36.23 -19.69 -19.09
N GLY A 193 37.53 -19.88 -19.34
CA GLY A 193 38.10 -21.18 -19.70
C GLY A 193 38.24 -21.46 -21.20
N ASP A 194 37.72 -20.57 -22.06
CA ASP A 194 37.94 -20.65 -23.51
C ASP A 194 39.42 -20.40 -23.87
N THR A 195 39.84 -20.95 -24.99
CA THR A 195 41.14 -20.60 -25.59
C THR A 195 40.94 -19.31 -26.38
N ILE A 196 41.57 -18.24 -25.92
CA ILE A 196 41.41 -16.90 -26.48
C ILE A 196 42.59 -16.60 -27.39
N GLU A 197 42.33 -15.95 -28.52
CA GLU A 197 43.36 -15.41 -29.40
C GLU A 197 43.87 -14.05 -28.93
N LYS A 198 45.15 -13.76 -29.21
CA LYS A 198 45.71 -12.43 -28.97
C LYS A 198 44.88 -11.37 -29.69
N GLY A 199 44.61 -10.24 -29.03
CA GLY A 199 43.89 -9.12 -29.61
C GLY A 199 42.36 -9.18 -29.43
N ARG A 200 41.81 -10.26 -28.87
CA ARG A 200 40.39 -10.35 -28.54
C ARG A 200 40.08 -9.68 -27.19
N PRO A 201 38.93 -9.01 -27.04
CA PRO A 201 38.46 -8.55 -25.73
C PRO A 201 38.04 -9.76 -24.88
N VAL A 202 38.39 -9.77 -23.60
CA VAL A 202 38.18 -10.93 -22.71
C VAL A 202 37.38 -10.62 -21.44
N VAL A 203 37.38 -9.36 -21.06
CA VAL A 203 36.70 -8.82 -19.89
C VAL A 203 36.54 -7.33 -20.15
N LYS A 204 35.51 -6.70 -19.58
CA LYS A 204 35.34 -5.26 -19.60
C LYS A 204 35.33 -4.69 -18.19
N ILE A 205 35.84 -3.47 -18.08
CA ILE A 205 35.69 -2.65 -16.88
C ILE A 205 34.54 -1.68 -17.14
N VAL A 206 33.56 -1.66 -16.24
CA VAL A 206 32.39 -0.79 -16.31
C VAL A 206 32.57 0.34 -15.31
N ASP A 207 32.51 1.59 -15.76
CA ASP A 207 32.50 2.74 -14.86
C ASP A 207 31.18 2.77 -14.06
N ASN A 208 31.29 2.77 -12.73
CA ASN A 208 30.16 2.82 -11.81
C ASN A 208 30.00 4.17 -11.09
N LEU A 209 30.81 5.18 -11.45
CA LEU A 209 30.75 6.53 -10.92
C LEU A 209 30.09 7.50 -11.90
N SER A 210 30.17 7.22 -13.19
CA SER A 210 29.50 8.01 -14.22
C SER A 210 27.97 7.83 -14.22
N PRO A 211 27.20 8.84 -14.62
CA PRO A 211 25.76 8.69 -14.80
C PRO A 211 25.41 7.59 -15.81
N LEU A 212 24.37 6.80 -15.51
CA LEU A 212 23.88 5.73 -16.35
C LEU A 212 22.92 6.27 -17.39
N LEU A 213 23.19 6.05 -18.68
CA LEU A 213 22.27 6.39 -19.75
C LEU A 213 21.34 5.19 -20.01
N VAL A 214 20.04 5.45 -19.98
CA VAL A 214 18.99 4.45 -20.15
C VAL A 214 18.17 4.80 -21.37
N TYR A 215 18.11 3.88 -22.31
CA TYR A 215 17.18 3.94 -23.42
C TYR A 215 15.89 3.17 -23.07
N LEU A 216 14.73 3.74 -23.39
CA LEU A 216 13.45 3.03 -23.36
C LEU A 216 12.48 3.55 -24.43
N GLN A 217 11.54 2.70 -24.84
CA GLN A 217 10.38 3.15 -25.61
C GLN A 217 9.26 3.54 -24.65
N ALA A 218 8.73 4.76 -24.79
CA ALA A 218 7.62 5.23 -23.97
C ALA A 218 6.35 4.39 -24.21
N PRO A 219 5.58 4.07 -23.15
CA PRO A 219 4.28 3.43 -23.31
C PRO A 219 3.25 4.41 -23.87
N LYS A 220 2.22 3.91 -24.57
CA LYS A 220 1.23 4.74 -25.28
C LYS A 220 0.41 5.66 -24.37
N ASN A 221 0.26 5.29 -23.11
CA ASN A 221 -0.47 6.02 -22.08
C ASN A 221 0.38 7.06 -21.34
N LEU A 222 1.66 7.21 -21.69
CA LEU A 222 2.49 8.30 -21.18
C LEU A 222 1.96 9.63 -21.73
N ALA A 223 1.59 10.53 -20.82
CA ALA A 223 1.07 11.85 -21.18
C ALA A 223 2.16 12.67 -21.88
N SER A 224 1.93 13.03 -23.16
CA SER A 224 2.92 13.65 -24.04
C SER A 224 3.38 15.04 -23.60
N ASP A 225 2.56 15.75 -22.82
CA ASP A 225 2.85 17.05 -22.21
C ASP A 225 3.87 16.97 -21.07
N LYS A 226 4.16 15.76 -20.55
CA LYS A 226 5.15 15.55 -19.47
C LYS A 226 6.53 15.12 -19.96
N VAL A 227 6.73 15.05 -21.28
CA VAL A 227 7.87 14.34 -21.88
C VAL A 227 8.59 15.23 -22.88
N GLU A 228 9.53 16.01 -22.37
CA GLU A 228 10.46 16.79 -23.18
C GLU A 228 11.89 16.64 -22.67
N LYS A 229 12.85 17.12 -23.45
CA LYS A 229 14.24 17.17 -23.01
C LYS A 229 14.34 17.96 -21.70
N GLY A 230 14.96 17.38 -20.70
CA GLY A 230 15.14 17.97 -19.37
C GLY A 230 14.02 17.67 -18.37
N SER A 231 12.91 17.03 -18.77
CA SER A 231 11.92 16.54 -17.81
C SER A 231 12.51 15.42 -16.94
N ASN A 232 11.96 15.26 -15.74
CA ASN A 232 12.31 14.15 -14.86
C ASN A 232 11.24 13.05 -14.95
N ILE A 233 11.68 11.81 -15.11
CA ILE A 233 10.86 10.61 -15.01
C ILE A 233 11.32 9.79 -13.80
N THR A 234 10.51 8.82 -13.37
CA THR A 234 10.90 7.87 -12.34
C THR A 234 10.78 6.46 -12.89
N LEU A 235 11.88 5.72 -12.84
CA LEU A 235 11.94 4.31 -13.21
C LEU A 235 12.03 3.48 -11.94
N LEU A 236 11.32 2.34 -11.91
CA LEU A 236 11.38 1.38 -10.82
C LEU A 236 12.10 0.13 -11.28
N TRP A 237 13.03 -0.33 -10.46
CA TRP A 237 13.69 -1.62 -10.62
C TRP A 237 13.73 -2.32 -9.28
N GLN A 238 13.12 -3.51 -9.19
CA GLN A 238 12.98 -4.27 -7.93
C GLN A 238 12.40 -3.38 -6.80
N ASP A 239 11.30 -2.68 -7.08
CA ASP A 239 10.61 -1.73 -6.19
C ASP A 239 11.44 -0.49 -5.76
N ARG A 240 12.69 -0.36 -6.22
CA ARG A 240 13.51 0.83 -5.98
C ARG A 240 13.23 1.90 -7.03
N GLU A 241 12.85 3.08 -6.57
CA GLU A 241 12.66 4.24 -7.44
C GLU A 241 14.00 4.90 -7.77
N MET A 242 14.23 5.13 -9.06
CA MET A 242 15.37 5.86 -9.59
C MET A 242 14.85 7.07 -10.38
N ALA A 243 15.25 8.26 -9.93
CA ALA A 243 14.98 9.48 -10.66
C ALA A 243 15.89 9.53 -11.89
N ALA A 244 15.29 9.74 -13.06
CA ALA A 244 16.00 9.87 -14.31
C ALA A 244 15.65 11.20 -14.98
N ARG A 245 16.65 11.87 -15.55
CA ARG A 245 16.45 13.11 -16.31
C ARG A 245 16.50 12.79 -17.80
N LEU A 246 15.50 13.21 -18.56
CA LEU A 246 15.47 13.03 -20.01
C LEU A 246 16.55 13.89 -20.68
N GLU A 247 17.45 13.26 -21.40
CA GLU A 247 18.49 13.92 -22.20
C GLU A 247 18.06 14.13 -23.65
N ALA A 248 17.30 13.17 -24.19
CA ALA A 248 16.69 13.26 -25.49
C ALA A 248 15.34 12.54 -25.54
N VAL A 249 14.44 13.09 -26.35
CA VAL A 249 13.15 12.49 -26.69
C VAL A 249 13.06 12.49 -28.21
N LYS A 250 13.00 11.30 -28.82
CA LYS A 250 12.86 11.14 -30.27
C LYS A 250 11.47 10.60 -30.56
N THR A 251 10.65 11.39 -31.24
CA THR A 251 9.29 11.01 -31.63
C THR A 251 9.25 10.69 -33.11
N SER A 252 8.89 9.46 -33.43
CA SER A 252 8.56 8.98 -34.78
C SER A 252 7.07 8.66 -34.87
N ALA A 253 6.52 8.55 -36.08
CA ALA A 253 5.07 8.47 -36.33
C ALA A 253 4.28 7.50 -35.44
N ASN A 254 4.88 6.41 -34.95
CA ASN A 254 4.25 5.43 -34.07
C ASN A 254 5.01 5.11 -32.77
N LYS A 255 6.11 5.80 -32.47
CA LYS A 255 6.99 5.47 -31.33
C LYS A 255 7.61 6.73 -30.75
N THR A 256 7.60 6.82 -29.42
CA THR A 256 8.36 7.80 -28.68
C THR A 256 9.48 7.09 -27.95
N GLU A 257 10.70 7.53 -28.20
CA GLU A 257 11.93 6.97 -27.66
C GLU A 257 12.55 7.95 -26.66
N LEU A 258 12.91 7.44 -25.50
CA LEU A 258 13.43 8.23 -24.39
C LEU A 258 14.86 7.81 -24.09
N PHE A 259 15.72 8.80 -23.92
CA PHE A 259 17.07 8.66 -23.41
C PHE A 259 17.12 9.39 -22.09
N ALA A 260 17.28 8.65 -21.00
CA ALA A 260 17.19 9.14 -19.64
C ALA A 260 18.48 8.87 -18.88
N VAL A 261 18.98 9.86 -18.16
CA VAL A 261 20.19 9.76 -17.35
C VAL A 261 19.81 9.53 -15.89
N ILE A 262 20.38 8.50 -15.28
CA ILE A 262 20.24 8.17 -13.86
C ILE A 262 21.58 8.39 -13.17
N SER A 263 21.60 9.25 -12.15
CA SER A 263 22.83 9.53 -11.39
C SER A 263 22.98 8.70 -10.13
N ASN A 264 21.89 8.12 -9.62
CA ASN A 264 21.90 7.27 -8.43
C ASN A 264 21.24 5.94 -8.77
N TYR A 265 22.05 4.89 -8.86
CA TYR A 265 21.63 3.55 -9.23
C TYR A 265 22.42 2.50 -8.41
N PRO A 266 21.83 1.31 -8.19
CA PRO A 266 22.54 0.19 -7.57
C PRO A 266 23.60 -0.39 -8.52
N ASP A 267 24.81 -0.66 -8.03
CA ASP A 267 25.91 -1.28 -8.81
C ASP A 267 25.47 -2.58 -9.50
N GLU A 268 24.56 -3.33 -8.88
CA GLU A 268 24.04 -4.61 -9.36
C GLU A 268 23.40 -4.48 -10.76
N ILE A 269 22.84 -3.32 -11.09
CA ILE A 269 22.19 -3.09 -12.38
C ILE A 269 23.21 -3.00 -13.53
N LEU A 270 24.48 -2.68 -13.23
CA LEU A 270 25.52 -2.48 -14.25
C LEU A 270 25.99 -3.77 -14.92
N HIS A 271 25.67 -4.92 -14.36
CA HIS A 271 25.89 -6.22 -15.03
C HIS A 271 24.91 -6.47 -16.17
N LEU A 272 23.83 -5.69 -16.24
CA LEU A 272 22.78 -5.88 -17.21
C LEU A 272 22.94 -4.91 -18.39
N ARG A 273 22.50 -5.37 -19.55
CA ARG A 273 22.27 -4.51 -20.71
C ARG A 273 20.79 -4.32 -20.93
N ASP A 274 20.07 -5.43 -21.04
CA ASP A 274 18.62 -5.44 -21.18
C ASP A 274 17.98 -5.65 -19.82
N VAL A 275 17.17 -4.70 -19.38
CA VAL A 275 16.50 -4.78 -18.09
C VAL A 275 15.03 -4.40 -18.21
N LYS A 276 14.16 -5.19 -17.57
CA LYS A 276 12.75 -4.83 -17.40
C LYS A 276 12.63 -3.93 -16.19
N MET A 277 12.02 -2.77 -16.39
CA MET A 277 11.76 -1.77 -15.36
C MET A 277 10.30 -1.35 -15.43
N GLU A 278 9.84 -0.56 -14.48
CA GLU A 278 8.52 0.08 -14.57
C GLU A 278 8.67 1.59 -14.66
N LEU A 279 7.96 2.21 -15.59
CA LEU A 279 7.89 3.66 -15.71
C LEU A 279 6.72 4.18 -14.87
N LEU A 280 7.02 5.00 -13.86
CA LEU A 280 5.99 5.62 -13.05
C LEU A 280 5.27 6.72 -13.84
N LEU A 281 3.98 6.52 -14.10
CA LEU A 281 3.15 7.47 -14.85
C LEU A 281 2.46 8.48 -13.95
N GLU A 282 1.96 8.01 -12.80
CA GLU A 282 1.15 8.81 -11.90
C GLU A 282 1.33 8.39 -10.44
N ARG A 283 1.31 9.39 -9.54
CA ARG A 283 1.16 9.19 -8.10
C ARG A 283 -0.16 9.79 -7.67
N VAL A 284 -1.12 8.95 -7.31
CA VAL A 284 -2.41 9.39 -6.82
C VAL A 284 -2.38 9.35 -5.30
N LYS A 285 -2.43 10.53 -4.67
CA LYS A 285 -2.56 10.65 -3.22
C LYS A 285 -4.03 10.55 -2.83
N GLY A 286 -4.33 9.82 -1.77
CA GLY A 286 -5.68 9.67 -1.25
C GLY A 286 -5.66 9.08 0.15
N PHE A 287 -6.76 8.46 0.54
CA PHE A 287 -6.91 7.82 1.83
C PHE A 287 -7.23 6.34 1.65
N LYS A 288 -6.60 5.51 2.47
CA LYS A 288 -6.82 4.06 2.47
C LYS A 288 -8.00 3.74 3.40
N ILE A 289 -8.97 2.99 2.89
CA ILE A 289 -10.11 2.51 3.67
C ILE A 289 -10.39 1.03 3.33
N PRO A 290 -10.99 0.25 4.23
CA PRO A 290 -11.52 -1.06 3.87
C PRO A 290 -12.60 -0.92 2.79
N THR A 291 -12.60 -1.81 1.80
CA THR A 291 -13.61 -1.81 0.73
C THR A 291 -15.02 -1.96 1.30
N GLY A 292 -15.18 -2.63 2.45
CA GLY A 292 -16.46 -2.77 3.15
C GLY A 292 -17.01 -1.47 3.75
N ALA A 293 -16.21 -0.42 3.88
CA ALA A 293 -16.63 0.90 4.35
C ALA A 293 -17.31 1.74 3.25
N LEU A 294 -17.17 1.33 1.98
CA LEU A 294 -17.80 2.01 0.85
C LEU A 294 -19.31 1.75 0.83
N VAL A 295 -20.07 2.82 0.62
CA VAL A 295 -21.53 2.81 0.53
C VAL A 295 -21.95 3.43 -0.79
N GLU A 296 -22.77 2.71 -1.55
CA GLU A 296 -23.35 3.22 -2.79
C GLU A 296 -24.70 3.88 -2.50
N LYS A 297 -24.87 5.12 -2.97
CA LYS A 297 -26.09 5.91 -2.83
C LYS A 297 -26.35 6.65 -4.13
N ASP A 298 -27.54 6.50 -4.69
CA ASP A 298 -27.98 7.16 -5.92
C ASP A 298 -27.01 6.97 -7.11
N GLY A 299 -26.38 5.79 -7.21
CA GLY A 299 -25.39 5.45 -8.25
C GLY A 299 -23.99 6.03 -8.04
N ALA A 300 -23.75 6.75 -6.93
CA ALA A 300 -22.45 7.26 -6.54
C ALA A 300 -21.88 6.48 -5.34
N ARG A 301 -20.56 6.27 -5.32
CA ARG A 301 -19.87 5.69 -4.16
C ARG A 301 -19.49 6.79 -3.17
N GLY A 302 -19.60 6.46 -1.89
CA GLY A 302 -19.25 7.35 -0.79
C GLY A 302 -18.83 6.57 0.45
N ILE A 303 -18.49 7.31 1.50
CA ILE A 303 -18.26 6.80 2.85
C ILE A 303 -19.15 7.54 3.83
N TYR A 304 -19.45 6.91 4.96
CA TYR A 304 -20.05 7.62 6.08
C TYR A 304 -18.96 8.25 6.94
N ILE A 305 -19.09 9.54 7.21
CA ILE A 305 -18.22 10.29 8.11
C ILE A 305 -18.98 10.69 9.38
N SER A 306 -18.25 10.80 10.49
CA SER A 306 -18.79 11.35 11.74
C SER A 306 -18.46 12.84 11.81
N SER A 307 -19.50 13.67 11.70
CA SER A 307 -19.42 15.13 11.77
C SER A 307 -20.37 15.63 12.85
N ARG A 308 -19.86 16.35 13.86
CA ARG A 308 -20.65 16.89 14.99
C ARG A 308 -21.58 15.84 15.63
N GLN A 309 -21.05 14.64 15.86
CA GLN A 309 -21.77 13.47 16.42
C GLN A 309 -22.91 12.95 15.52
N ARG A 310 -22.86 13.22 14.22
CA ARG A 310 -23.83 12.70 13.24
C ARG A 310 -23.15 12.01 12.08
N VAL A 311 -23.85 11.00 11.57
CA VAL A 311 -23.46 10.30 10.35
C VAL A 311 -23.83 11.15 9.15
N GLU A 312 -22.84 11.56 8.37
CA GLU A 312 -23.03 12.25 7.10
C GLU A 312 -22.48 11.36 5.97
N TRP A 313 -23.21 11.28 4.86
CA TRP A 313 -22.71 10.59 3.67
C TRP A 313 -21.83 11.53 2.87
N HIS A 314 -20.61 11.11 2.59
CA HIS A 314 -19.64 11.89 1.83
C HIS A 314 -19.28 11.15 0.53
N PRO A 315 -19.46 11.76 -0.66
CA PRO A 315 -19.08 11.12 -1.92
C PRO A 315 -17.57 10.94 -2.02
N VAL A 316 -17.12 9.84 -2.63
CA VAL A 316 -15.70 9.55 -2.87
C VAL A 316 -15.48 8.89 -4.22
N VAL A 317 -14.33 9.16 -4.83
CA VAL A 317 -13.86 8.50 -6.05
C VAL A 317 -12.88 7.39 -5.65
N VAL A 318 -13.15 6.17 -6.09
CA VAL A 318 -12.27 5.01 -5.86
C VAL A 318 -11.19 4.98 -6.94
N GLN A 319 -9.93 5.12 -6.53
CA GLN A 319 -8.77 5.16 -7.43
C GLN A 319 -8.17 3.78 -7.72
N GLY A 320 -8.41 2.82 -6.82
CA GLY A 320 -7.94 1.44 -6.93
C GLY A 320 -8.37 0.61 -5.73
N SER A 321 -8.27 -0.71 -5.82
CA SER A 321 -8.55 -1.63 -4.71
C SER A 321 -7.62 -2.84 -4.75
N THR A 322 -7.05 -3.19 -3.60
CA THR A 322 -6.10 -4.29 -3.41
C THR A 322 -6.37 -4.93 -2.06
N ASP A 323 -6.42 -6.27 -2.00
CA ASP A 323 -6.53 -7.06 -0.75
C ASP A 323 -7.62 -6.59 0.24
N GLY A 324 -8.78 -6.19 -0.28
CA GLY A 324 -9.93 -5.76 0.54
C GLY A 324 -9.83 -4.33 1.06
N GLU A 325 -8.83 -3.57 0.61
CA GLU A 325 -8.67 -2.15 0.86
C GLU A 325 -8.79 -1.35 -0.44
N SER A 326 -9.27 -0.11 -0.33
CA SER A 326 -9.50 0.79 -1.44
C SER A 326 -8.82 2.12 -1.16
N LEU A 327 -8.15 2.69 -2.18
CA LEU A 327 -7.69 4.07 -2.13
C LEU A 327 -8.80 4.98 -2.64
N VAL A 328 -9.20 5.95 -1.82
CA VAL A 328 -10.24 6.92 -2.16
C VAL A 328 -9.72 8.35 -2.17
N THR A 329 -10.33 9.17 -3.02
CA THR A 329 -10.11 10.61 -3.10
C THR A 329 -11.45 11.32 -3.12
N GLY A 330 -11.53 12.53 -2.59
CA GLY A 330 -12.76 13.30 -2.58
C GLY A 330 -12.48 14.71 -2.06
N ASP A 331 -13.29 15.66 -2.50
CA ASP A 331 -13.17 17.05 -2.06
C ASP A 331 -13.45 17.15 -0.56
N GLY A 332 -12.63 17.90 0.17
CA GLY A 332 -12.79 18.08 1.61
C GLY A 332 -12.41 16.87 2.47
N LEU A 333 -11.84 15.79 1.90
CA LEU A 333 -11.28 14.70 2.69
C LEU A 333 -9.93 15.10 3.32
N GLY A 334 -9.81 14.89 4.63
CA GLY A 334 -8.59 15.16 5.41
C GLY A 334 -8.30 14.06 6.43
N PRO A 335 -7.04 13.93 6.90
CA PRO A 335 -6.65 12.93 7.90
C PRO A 335 -7.36 13.10 9.25
N GLU A 336 -7.91 14.27 9.54
CA GLU A 336 -8.70 14.58 10.72
C GLU A 336 -10.12 14.01 10.68
N ILE A 337 -10.59 13.60 9.50
CA ILE A 337 -11.94 13.07 9.33
C ILE A 337 -12.01 11.65 9.85
N ARG A 338 -13.06 11.43 10.64
CA ARG A 338 -13.45 10.12 11.15
C ARG A 338 -14.48 9.50 10.22
N TYR A 339 -14.22 8.28 9.75
CA TYR A 339 -15.13 7.52 8.91
C TYR A 339 -15.61 6.25 9.61
N ILE A 340 -16.77 5.75 9.19
CA ILE A 340 -17.38 4.55 9.74
C ILE A 340 -16.96 3.35 8.91
N MET A 341 -16.26 2.40 9.53
CA MET A 341 -15.72 1.22 8.87
C MET A 341 -16.80 0.19 8.50
N ASN A 342 -17.86 0.10 9.29
CA ASN A 342 -18.91 -0.89 9.15
C ASN A 342 -20.29 -0.24 8.96
N PRO A 343 -20.58 0.29 7.77
CA PRO A 343 -21.76 1.10 7.49
C PRO A 343 -23.10 0.35 7.63
N ARG A 344 -23.09 -0.99 7.75
CA ARG A 344 -24.31 -1.83 7.83
C ARG A 344 -25.25 -1.48 9.00
N TRP A 345 -24.73 -0.82 10.03
CA TRP A 345 -25.46 -0.53 11.27
C TRP A 345 -25.89 0.94 11.40
N VAL A 346 -25.64 1.77 10.37
CA VAL A 346 -25.87 3.22 10.41
C VAL A 346 -26.49 3.73 9.12
N GLN A 347 -27.30 4.78 9.25
CA GLN A 347 -27.85 5.56 8.15
C GLN A 347 -27.45 7.04 8.29
N ALA A 348 -27.53 7.77 7.17
CA ALA A 348 -27.27 9.21 7.20
C ALA A 348 -28.26 9.91 8.15
N GLY A 349 -27.73 10.75 9.05
CA GLY A 349 -28.47 11.47 10.08
C GLY A 349 -28.45 10.82 11.47
N ASP A 350 -28.01 9.56 11.58
CA ASP A 350 -27.88 8.88 12.87
C ASP A 350 -26.89 9.61 13.77
N ARG A 351 -27.11 9.52 15.09
CA ARG A 351 -26.16 10.05 16.08
C ARG A 351 -25.13 8.99 16.42
N VAL A 352 -23.87 9.37 16.27
CA VAL A 352 -22.71 8.56 16.59
C VAL A 352 -21.83 9.38 17.52
N GLU A 353 -21.61 8.88 18.74
CA GLU A 353 -21.02 9.53 19.94
C GLU A 353 -22.01 10.24 20.88
#